data_AF-A0A382VMA2-F1
#
_entry.id   AF-A0A382VMA2-F1
#
_cell.length_a   1.000
_cell.length_b   1.000
_cell.length_c   1.000
_cell.angle_alpha   90.00
_cell.angle_beta   90.00
_cell.angle_gamma   90.00
#
_symmetry.space_group_name_H-M   'P 1'
#
loop_
_entity.id
_entity.type
_entity.pdbx_description
1 polymer ?
#
loop_
_entity_poly.entity_id
_entity_poly.type
_entity_poly.pdbx_seq_one_letter_code
_entity_poly.pdbx_strand_id
1 'polypeptide(L)'
;MRTEIIINQGIHESRIAILEDGRLAEVWVERPESERMVGDIYKGSVSAVIPSLQAAFIELGLERTAFLQVKDMVEAENANGDEEGGQSRNSRRPRSFPPIQGLLKKGEEVLVQIAKEPISTKGARVTTQLALAGRFSVLMPNGSWVGVSRKISSFTERRRLRDLVRELRPNNYSIIV
;
A
#
# COMPACT_ATOMS: atom_id res chain seq x y z
N MET A 1 26.57 -19.55 9.63
CA MET A 1 26.49 -18.22 9.04
C MET A 1 26.02 -17.29 10.13
N ARG A 2 26.92 -16.43 10.62
CA ARG A 2 26.64 -15.42 11.64
C ARG A 2 26.30 -14.12 10.91
N THR A 3 25.11 -13.59 11.15
CA THR A 3 24.68 -12.30 10.62
C THR A 3 24.69 -11.27 11.75
N GLU A 4 25.29 -10.12 11.51
CA GLU A 4 25.34 -9.01 12.46
C GLU A 4 24.78 -7.75 11.80
N ILE A 5 23.95 -7.01 12.55
CA ILE A 5 23.43 -5.71 12.12
C ILE A 5 24.14 -4.66 12.96
N ILE A 6 24.94 -3.81 12.31
CA ILE A 6 25.65 -2.71 12.96
C ILE A 6 24.92 -1.42 12.62
N ILE A 7 24.46 -0.72 13.66
CA ILE A 7 23.78 0.57 13.53
C ILE A 7 24.73 1.65 14.05
N ASN A 8 24.96 2.67 13.23
CA ASN A 8 25.69 3.86 13.61
C ASN A 8 24.82 5.09 13.34
N GLN A 9 24.49 5.81 14.41
CA GLN A 9 23.71 7.04 14.35
C GLN A 9 24.64 8.24 14.50
N GLY A 10 24.72 9.07 13.46
CA GLY A 10 25.41 10.36 13.48
C GLY A 10 24.43 11.53 13.47
N ILE A 11 24.96 12.75 13.47
CA ILE A 11 24.14 13.98 13.43
C ILE A 11 23.48 14.18 12.06
N HIS A 12 24.15 13.77 10.97
CA HIS A 12 23.71 14.04 9.59
C HIS A 12 23.26 12.79 8.83
N GLU A 13 23.57 11.59 9.34
CA GLU A 13 23.21 10.34 8.70
C GLU A 13 23.07 9.20 9.73
N SER A 14 22.15 8.29 9.43
CA SER A 14 22.02 6.99 10.07
C SER A 14 22.55 5.93 9.11
N ARG A 15 23.43 5.06 9.60
CA ARG A 15 24.05 4.01 8.80
C ARG A 15 23.74 2.65 9.39
N ILE A 16 23.33 1.73 8.53
CA ILE A 16 23.06 0.34 8.90
C ILE A 16 23.93 -0.54 8.01
N ALA A 17 24.77 -1.38 8.60
CA ALA A 17 25.58 -2.36 7.88
C ALA A 17 25.16 -3.77 8.28
N ILE A 18 24.97 -4.65 7.29
CA ILE A 18 24.83 -6.09 7.51
C ILE A 18 26.17 -6.74 7.24
N LEU A 19 26.68 -7.44 8.26
CA LEU A 19 27.84 -8.30 8.11
C LEU A 19 27.39 -9.77 8.07
N GLU A 20 28.00 -10.54 7.17
CA GLU A 20 27.89 -11.99 7.11
C GLU A 20 29.27 -12.60 7.34
N ASP A 21 29.41 -13.37 8.42
CA ASP A 21 30.68 -13.98 8.84
C ASP A 21 31.84 -12.95 8.90
N GLY A 22 31.53 -11.76 9.43
CA GLY A 22 32.47 -10.63 9.59
C GLY A 22 32.79 -9.85 8.30
N ARG A 23 32.17 -10.20 7.16
CA ARG A 23 32.32 -9.47 5.88
C ARG A 23 31.11 -8.61 5.61
N LEU A 24 31.33 -7.39 5.10
CA LEU A 24 30.24 -6.50 4.72
C LEU A 24 29.45 -7.07 3.55
N ALA A 25 28.16 -7.31 3.77
CA ALA A 25 27.22 -7.79 2.76
C ALA A 25 26.40 -6.65 2.17
N GLU A 26 25.87 -5.75 3.01
CA GLU A 26 25.02 -4.63 2.59
C GLU A 26 25.21 -3.42 3.51
N VAL A 27 25.04 -2.21 2.96
CA VAL A 27 25.06 -0.96 3.72
C VAL A 27 23.92 -0.05 3.26
N TRP A 28 23.18 0.48 4.23
CA TRP A 28 22.21 1.55 4.04
C TRP A 28 22.68 2.81 4.72
N VAL A 29 22.49 3.93 4.02
CA VAL A 29 22.76 5.27 4.53
C VAL A 29 21.49 6.07 4.36
N GLU A 30 20.90 6.46 5.48
CA GLU A 30 19.70 7.28 5.55
C GLU A 30 20.09 8.68 6.03
N ARG A 31 19.63 9.70 5.31
CA ARG A 31 19.83 11.10 5.67
C ARG A 31 18.48 11.76 5.91
N PRO A 32 18.37 12.72 6.84
CA PRO A 32 17.09 13.39 7.14
C PRO A 32 16.41 13.99 5.92
N GLU A 33 17.20 14.53 4.97
CA GLU A 33 16.72 15.11 3.71
C GLU A 33 16.10 14.09 2.73
N SER A 34 16.31 12.80 2.95
CA SER A 34 15.80 11.70 2.11
C SER A 34 14.59 11.00 2.73
N GLU A 35 14.12 11.46 3.88
CA GLU A 35 12.96 10.89 4.56
C GLU A 35 11.72 11.05 3.65
N ARG A 36 11.10 9.91 3.33
CA ARG A 36 9.91 9.86 2.49
C ARG A 36 8.74 9.44 3.33
N MET A 37 7.60 10.06 3.09
CA MET A 37 6.37 9.75 3.81
C MET A 37 5.52 8.69 3.10
N VAL A 38 5.86 8.35 1.85
CA VAL A 38 5.11 7.35 1.08
C VAL A 38 5.17 6.00 1.78
N GLY A 39 4.00 5.44 2.07
CA GLY A 39 3.86 4.16 2.77
C GLY A 39 3.58 4.31 4.27
N ASP A 40 3.78 5.49 4.86
CA ASP A 40 3.41 5.77 6.24
C ASP A 40 1.91 5.54 6.47
N ILE A 41 1.58 5.00 7.64
CA ILE A 41 0.21 4.71 8.05
C ILE A 41 -0.16 5.60 9.23
N TYR A 42 -1.27 6.32 9.11
CA TYR A 42 -1.79 7.22 10.12
C TYR A 42 -3.21 6.83 10.52
N LYS A 43 -3.56 7.05 11.78
CA LYS A 43 -4.96 7.14 12.21
C LYS A 43 -5.37 8.60 12.15
N GLY A 44 -6.14 8.98 11.13
CA GLY A 44 -6.59 10.34 10.90
C GLY A 44 -8.04 10.56 11.33
N SER A 45 -8.45 11.83 11.42
CA SER A 45 -9.86 12.22 11.62
C SER A 45 -10.42 12.93 10.39
N VAL A 46 -11.63 12.59 9.97
CA VAL A 46 -12.30 13.21 8.82
C VAL A 46 -12.71 14.65 9.17
N SER A 47 -12.03 15.67 8.62
CA SER A 47 -12.39 17.07 8.85
C SER A 47 -13.57 17.53 7.99
N ALA A 48 -13.66 17.06 6.75
CA ALA A 48 -14.76 17.37 5.85
C ALA A 48 -14.98 16.28 4.80
N VAL A 49 -16.24 16.10 4.40
CA VAL A 49 -16.64 15.24 3.28
C VAL A 49 -17.15 16.15 2.16
N ILE A 50 -16.64 15.96 0.94
CA ILE A 50 -16.92 16.79 -0.22
C ILE A 50 -17.62 15.94 -1.30
N PRO A 51 -18.97 15.89 -1.31
CA PRO A 51 -19.76 15.10 -2.27
C PRO A 51 -19.44 15.36 -3.74
N SER A 52 -19.27 16.62 -4.12
CA SER A 52 -19.01 17.02 -5.51
C SER A 52 -17.68 16.47 -6.03
N LEU A 53 -16.72 16.22 -5.14
CA LEU A 53 -15.41 15.66 -5.47
C LEU A 53 -15.31 14.15 -5.22
N GLN A 54 -16.36 13.54 -4.65
CA GLN A 54 -16.34 12.15 -4.18
C GLN A 54 -15.10 11.85 -3.31
N ALA A 55 -14.85 12.75 -2.36
CA ALA A 55 -13.63 12.75 -1.56
C ALA A 55 -13.87 13.30 -0.14
N ALA A 56 -12.90 13.06 0.74
CA ALA A 56 -12.84 13.59 2.10
C ALA A 56 -11.46 14.17 2.40
N PHE A 57 -11.44 15.14 3.31
CA PHE A 57 -10.23 15.71 3.90
C PHE A 57 -9.98 15.05 5.27
N ILE A 58 -8.75 14.59 5.49
CA ILE A 58 -8.33 13.83 6.67
C ILE A 58 -7.22 14.57 7.40
N GLU A 59 -7.45 14.92 8.67
CA GLU A 59 -6.43 15.49 9.55
C GLU A 59 -5.49 14.41 10.05
N LEU A 60 -4.20 14.57 9.76
CA LEU A 60 -3.13 13.64 10.13
C LEU A 60 -2.10 14.23 11.10
N GLY A 61 -2.29 15.49 11.52
CA GLY A 61 -1.27 16.23 12.29
C GLY A 61 -0.09 16.75 11.46
N LEU A 62 -0.21 16.70 10.13
CA LEU A 62 0.74 17.30 9.18
C LEU A 62 0.39 18.77 8.91
N GLU A 63 1.31 19.51 8.29
CA GLU A 63 1.09 20.92 7.92
C GLU A 63 -0.15 21.16 7.05
N ARG A 64 -0.54 20.14 6.27
CA ARG A 64 -1.69 20.19 5.38
C ARG A 64 -2.56 18.96 5.55
N THR A 65 -3.87 19.17 5.55
CA THR A 65 -4.86 18.11 5.56
C THR A 65 -4.70 17.18 4.35
N ALA A 66 -4.76 15.87 4.57
CA ALA A 66 -4.65 14.88 3.53
C ALA A 66 -5.96 14.73 2.74
N PHE A 67 -5.87 14.19 1.53
CA PHE A 67 -6.97 14.03 0.61
C PHE A 67 -7.21 12.55 0.27
N LEU A 68 -8.42 12.06 0.57
CA LEU A 68 -8.86 10.69 0.34
C LEU A 68 -10.00 10.68 -0.70
N GLN A 69 -9.83 10.02 -1.85
CA GLN A 69 -10.90 9.86 -2.83
C GLN A 69 -11.60 8.51 -2.65
N VAL A 70 -12.88 8.43 -3.01
CA VAL A 70 -13.68 7.20 -2.92
C VAL A 70 -13.02 5.98 -3.61
N LYS A 71 -12.33 6.20 -4.72
CA LYS A 71 -11.62 5.15 -5.47
C LYS A 71 -10.39 4.61 -4.76
N ASP A 72 -9.85 5.35 -3.79
CA ASP A 72 -8.73 4.93 -2.93
C ASP A 72 -9.27 4.28 -1.63
N MET A 73 -10.58 4.02 -1.55
CA MET A 73 -11.19 3.34 -0.41
C MET A 73 -11.72 1.95 -0.75
N VAL A 74 -12.22 1.78 -1.98
CA VAL A 74 -12.91 0.56 -2.41
C VAL A 74 -11.99 -0.21 -3.34
N GLU A 75 -11.71 -1.48 -3.02
CA GLU A 75 -11.00 -2.37 -3.95
C GLU A 75 -11.76 -2.44 -5.27
N ALA A 76 -11.03 -2.31 -6.38
CA ALA A 76 -11.61 -2.60 -7.66
C ALA A 76 -11.90 -4.10 -7.71
N GLU A 77 -13.16 -4.48 -7.48
CA GLU A 77 -13.64 -5.77 -7.97
C GLU A 77 -13.22 -5.82 -9.45
N ASN A 78 -12.44 -6.85 -9.82
CA ASN A 78 -11.92 -7.13 -11.17
C ASN A 78 -10.53 -6.56 -11.56
N ALA A 79 -9.49 -6.73 -10.73
CA ALA A 79 -8.10 -6.65 -11.23
C ALA A 79 -7.52 -7.99 -11.73
N ASN A 80 -8.18 -9.12 -11.43
CA ASN A 80 -7.78 -10.46 -11.88
C ASN A 80 -8.89 -11.09 -12.72
N GLY A 81 -9.07 -10.58 -13.94
CA GLY A 81 -9.48 -11.48 -15.03
C GLY A 81 -8.26 -12.34 -15.33
N ASP A 82 -8.13 -13.48 -14.65
CA ASP A 82 -7.16 -14.50 -15.04
C ASP A 82 -7.50 -14.93 -16.47
N GLU A 83 -6.54 -14.69 -17.37
CA GLU A 83 -6.50 -15.11 -18.77
C GLU A 83 -6.38 -16.63 -18.89
N GLU A 84 -7.38 -17.37 -18.43
CA GLU A 84 -7.54 -18.79 -18.72
C GLU A 84 -8.98 -19.08 -19.14
N GLY A 85 -9.24 -18.95 -20.44
CA GLY A 85 -10.51 -19.35 -21.05
C GLY A 85 -11.13 -18.21 -21.84
N GLY A 86 -11.14 -18.36 -23.16
CA GLY A 86 -11.60 -17.34 -24.09
C GLY A 86 -13.08 -16.96 -23.93
N GLN A 87 -13.38 -15.85 -24.60
CA GLN A 87 -14.68 -15.24 -24.89
C GLN A 87 -15.19 -14.18 -23.91
N SER A 88 -15.09 -12.95 -24.43
CA SER A 88 -16.20 -11.99 -24.51
C SER A 88 -16.27 -10.87 -23.45
N ARG A 89 -16.38 -9.66 -24.02
CA ARG A 89 -17.06 -8.46 -23.54
C ARG A 89 -16.24 -7.44 -22.76
N ASN A 90 -15.54 -6.61 -23.55
CA ASN A 90 -15.90 -5.21 -23.78
C ASN A 90 -17.08 -4.64 -22.95
N SER A 91 -16.96 -4.63 -21.62
CA SER A 91 -17.90 -3.97 -20.72
C SER A 91 -17.11 -3.13 -19.73
N ARG A 92 -16.63 -1.98 -20.21
CA ARG A 92 -16.32 -0.83 -19.36
C ARG A 92 -17.62 -0.34 -18.72
N ARG A 93 -18.26 -1.13 -17.86
CA ARG A 93 -19.26 -0.59 -16.94
C ARG A 93 -18.52 0.47 -16.11
N PRO A 94 -19.00 1.72 -16.04
CA PRO A 94 -18.46 2.69 -15.11
C PRO A 94 -18.49 2.03 -13.73
N ARG A 95 -17.32 1.92 -13.08
CA ARG A 95 -17.25 1.46 -11.70
C ARG A 95 -18.08 2.43 -10.88
N SER A 96 -19.29 2.01 -10.49
CA SER A 96 -20.17 2.82 -9.65
C SER A 96 -19.68 2.63 -8.22
N PHE A 97 -18.84 3.56 -7.76
CA PHE A 97 -18.49 3.64 -6.36
C PHE A 97 -19.72 4.13 -5.57
N PRO A 98 -19.93 3.63 -4.33
CA PRO A 98 -20.94 4.22 -3.46
C PRO A 98 -20.58 5.68 -3.19
N PRO A 99 -21.58 6.56 -2.97
CA PRO A 99 -21.32 7.96 -2.68
C PRO A 99 -20.49 8.10 -1.41
N ILE A 100 -19.49 8.99 -1.42
CA ILE A 100 -18.56 9.19 -0.28
C ILE A 100 -19.27 9.44 1.06
N GLN A 101 -20.45 10.09 1.05
CA GLN A 101 -21.25 10.37 2.24
C GLN A 101 -21.84 9.11 2.91
N GLY A 102 -21.93 8.01 2.16
CA GLY A 102 -22.31 6.71 2.69
C GLY A 102 -21.14 5.94 3.29
N LEU A 103 -19.90 6.38 3.07
CA LEU A 103 -18.69 5.71 3.54
C LEU A 103 -18.02 6.41 4.72
N LEU A 104 -18.05 7.74 4.77
CA LEU A 104 -17.39 8.52 5.82
C LEU A 104 -18.28 9.63 6.34
N LYS A 105 -18.12 9.95 7.63
CA LYS A 105 -18.74 11.10 8.28
C LYS A 105 -17.68 12.02 8.88
N LYS A 106 -18.01 13.30 8.98
CA LYS A 106 -17.15 14.28 9.68
C LYS A 106 -16.93 13.84 11.13
N GLY A 107 -15.68 13.90 11.59
CA GLY A 107 -15.24 13.50 12.93
C GLY A 107 -14.90 12.00 13.07
N GLU A 108 -15.23 11.18 12.08
CA GLU A 108 -14.89 9.76 12.08
C GLU A 108 -13.38 9.54 12.02
N GLU A 109 -12.88 8.55 12.75
CA GLU A 109 -11.48 8.13 12.67
C GLU A 109 -11.29 7.11 11.54
N VAL A 110 -10.21 7.25 10.78
CA VAL A 110 -9.92 6.37 9.65
C VAL A 110 -8.43 6.08 9.56
N LEU A 111 -8.09 4.80 9.37
CA LEU A 111 -6.72 4.40 9.03
C LEU A 111 -6.45 4.68 7.57
N VAL A 112 -5.37 5.41 7.30
CA VAL A 112 -4.97 5.79 5.96
C VAL A 112 -3.47 5.59 5.76
N GLN A 113 -3.08 5.27 4.53
CA GLN A 113 -1.69 5.18 4.11
C GLN A 113 -1.38 6.29 3.10
N ILE A 114 -0.21 6.93 3.22
CA ILE A 114 0.24 7.93 2.24
C ILE A 114 0.58 7.24 0.93
N ALA A 115 -0.22 7.53 -0.10
CA ALA A 115 -0.03 7.04 -1.46
C ALA A 115 0.79 8.01 -2.32
N LYS A 116 0.69 9.32 -2.05
CA LYS A 116 1.53 10.36 -2.65
C LYS A 116 1.82 11.45 -1.64
N GLU A 117 3.05 11.95 -1.65
CA GLU A 117 3.50 13.04 -0.80
C GLU A 117 2.76 14.35 -1.12
N PRO A 118 2.72 15.30 -0.15
CA PRO A 118 2.27 16.66 -0.42
C PRO A 118 3.06 17.30 -1.57
N ILE A 119 2.38 18.07 -2.41
CA ILE A 119 3.03 18.81 -3.50
C ILE A 119 2.59 20.27 -3.42
N SER A 120 3.56 21.15 -3.16
CA SER A 120 3.36 22.60 -3.06
C SER A 120 2.22 22.93 -2.09
N THR A 121 1.07 23.36 -2.60
CA THR A 121 -0.09 23.75 -1.78
C THR A 121 -1.04 22.60 -1.45
N LYS A 122 -0.89 21.43 -2.09
CA LYS A 122 -1.77 20.29 -1.93
C LYS A 122 -1.22 19.35 -0.86
N GLY A 123 -2.07 18.96 0.10
CA GLY A 123 -1.73 17.93 1.08
C GLY A 123 -1.52 16.55 0.45
N ALA A 124 -1.08 15.60 1.26
CA ALA A 124 -0.82 14.23 0.82
C ALA A 124 -2.07 13.56 0.25
N ARG A 125 -1.90 12.70 -0.76
CA ARG A 125 -2.97 11.79 -1.20
C ARG A 125 -2.86 10.51 -0.39
N VAL A 126 -3.98 10.06 0.17
CA VAL A 126 -4.02 8.87 1.01
C VAL A 126 -5.00 7.82 0.49
N THR A 127 -4.87 6.59 0.98
CA THR A 127 -5.71 5.43 0.67
C THR A 127 -6.08 4.70 1.97
N THR A 128 -7.27 4.11 2.04
CA THR A 128 -7.60 3.15 3.13
C THR A 128 -7.25 1.71 2.75
N GLN A 129 -6.78 1.50 1.52
CA GLN A 129 -6.28 0.21 1.03
C GLN A 129 -4.82 0.05 1.48
N LEU A 130 -4.65 -0.38 2.72
CA LEU A 130 -3.32 -0.54 3.32
C LEU A 130 -2.54 -1.63 2.58
N ALA A 131 -1.28 -1.33 2.26
CA ALA A 131 -0.34 -2.26 1.66
C ALA A 131 0.93 -2.36 2.51
N LEU A 132 1.16 -3.55 3.06
CA LEU A 132 2.32 -3.88 3.88
C LEU A 132 3.31 -4.66 3.04
N ALA A 133 4.25 -3.95 2.42
CA ALA A 133 5.28 -4.54 1.58
C ALA A 133 6.37 -5.20 2.44
N GLY A 134 6.49 -6.52 2.32
CA GLY A 134 7.64 -7.28 2.80
C GLY A 134 8.66 -7.52 1.68
N ARG A 135 9.69 -8.32 1.98
CA ARG A 135 10.76 -8.64 1.03
C ARG A 135 10.27 -9.39 -0.22
N PHE A 136 9.34 -10.31 -0.05
CA PHE A 136 8.86 -11.21 -1.12
C PHE A 136 7.39 -11.07 -1.44
N SER A 137 6.63 -10.34 -0.62
CA SER A 137 5.18 -10.28 -0.76
C SER A 137 4.63 -8.98 -0.21
N VAL A 138 3.45 -8.58 -0.68
CA VAL A 138 2.68 -7.46 -0.16
C VAL A 138 1.41 -7.99 0.48
N LEU A 139 1.20 -7.72 1.76
CA LEU A 139 -0.01 -8.09 2.50
C LEU A 139 -0.99 -6.91 2.52
N MET A 140 -2.24 -7.17 2.12
CA MET A 140 -3.30 -6.16 2.05
C MET A 140 -4.50 -6.64 2.88
N PRO A 141 -4.85 -5.94 3.99
CA PRO A 141 -6.04 -6.27 4.78
C PRO A 141 -7.34 -6.01 4.00
N ASN A 142 -8.44 -6.62 4.46
CA ASN A 142 -9.80 -6.46 3.93
C ASN A 142 -9.98 -6.93 2.48
N GLY A 143 -9.23 -7.96 2.09
CA GLY A 143 -9.34 -8.60 0.79
C GLY A 143 -9.32 -10.11 0.90
N SER A 144 -9.48 -10.82 -0.22
CA SER A 144 -9.51 -12.29 -0.22
C SER A 144 -8.90 -12.92 -1.47
N TRP A 145 -8.00 -12.21 -2.16
CA TRP A 145 -7.42 -12.66 -3.42
C TRP A 145 -5.90 -12.86 -3.31
N VAL A 146 -5.34 -13.65 -4.24
CA VAL A 146 -3.90 -13.88 -4.36
C VAL A 146 -3.43 -13.38 -5.71
N GLY A 147 -2.47 -12.46 -5.69
CA GLY A 147 -1.81 -11.93 -6.87
C GLY A 147 -0.45 -12.55 -7.08
N VAL A 148 -0.08 -12.75 -8.33
CA VAL A 148 1.30 -13.06 -8.70
C VAL A 148 1.81 -11.95 -9.60
N SER A 149 2.99 -11.42 -9.28
CA SER A 149 3.68 -10.35 -9.98
C SER A 149 3.72 -10.62 -11.48
N ARG A 150 3.36 -9.60 -12.27
CA ARG A 150 3.40 -9.66 -13.74
C ARG A 150 4.81 -9.86 -14.29
N LYS A 151 5.84 -9.63 -13.47
CA LYS A 151 7.25 -9.88 -13.83
C LYS A 151 7.59 -11.37 -13.84
N ILE A 152 6.77 -12.22 -13.21
CA ILE A 152 6.94 -13.67 -13.22
C ILE A 152 6.20 -14.21 -14.45
N SER A 153 6.95 -14.56 -15.49
CA SER A 153 6.40 -15.02 -16.78
C SER A 153 6.10 -16.52 -16.81
N SER A 154 6.83 -17.32 -16.04
CA SER A 154 6.68 -18.77 -16.04
C SER A 154 5.33 -19.20 -15.46
N PHE A 155 4.50 -19.82 -16.30
CA PHE A 155 3.18 -20.30 -15.90
C PHE A 155 3.25 -21.30 -14.73
N THR A 156 4.20 -22.23 -14.77
CA THR A 156 4.38 -23.24 -13.71
C THR A 156 4.73 -22.58 -12.38
N GLU A 157 5.61 -21.57 -12.40
CA GLU A 157 6.00 -20.84 -11.20
C GLU A 157 4.87 -19.97 -10.65
N ARG A 158 4.11 -19.31 -11.54
CA ARG A 158 2.93 -18.54 -11.11
C ARG A 158 1.91 -19.44 -10.41
N ARG A 159 1.67 -20.63 -10.95
CA ARG A 159 0.77 -21.61 -10.32
C ARG A 159 1.30 -22.05 -8.95
N ARG A 160 2.57 -22.44 -8.87
CA ARG A 160 3.22 -22.86 -7.62
C ARG A 160 3.12 -21.78 -6.53
N LEU A 161 3.47 -20.54 -6.87
CA LEU A 161 3.41 -19.40 -5.93
C LEU A 161 1.99 -19.09 -5.49
N ARG A 162 1.03 -19.11 -6.43
CA ARG A 162 -0.38 -18.89 -6.12
C ARG A 162 -0.91 -19.93 -5.14
N ASP A 163 -0.61 -21.21 -5.37
CA ASP A 163 -1.09 -22.30 -4.51
C ASP A 163 -0.44 -22.22 -3.12
N LEU A 164 0.87 -21.98 -3.06
CA LEU A 164 1.60 -21.78 -1.80
C LEU A 164 1.05 -20.60 -0.98
N VAL A 165 0.86 -19.44 -1.62
CA VAL A 165 0.37 -18.25 -0.93
C VAL A 165 -1.08 -18.42 -0.49
N ARG A 166 -1.93 -19.13 -1.26
CA ARG A 166 -3.31 -19.43 -0.86
C ARG A 166 -3.37 -20.19 0.46
N GLU A 167 -2.43 -21.10 0.71
CA GLU A 167 -2.35 -21.87 1.96
C GLU A 167 -1.88 -21.01 3.14
N LEU A 168 -0.92 -20.11 2.92
CA LEU A 168 -0.35 -19.27 3.97
C LEU A 168 -1.19 -18.03 4.31
N ARG A 169 -2.15 -17.67 3.45
CA ARG A 169 -2.90 -16.42 3.56
C ARG A 169 -3.90 -16.44 4.72
N PRO A 170 -3.85 -15.47 5.64
CA PRO A 170 -4.88 -15.32 6.66
C PRO A 170 -6.25 -14.99 6.05
N ASN A 171 -7.32 -15.29 6.79
CA ASN A 171 -8.68 -14.90 6.40
C ASN A 171 -8.82 -13.37 6.37
N ASN A 172 -9.54 -12.83 5.37
CA ASN A 172 -9.74 -11.39 5.16
C ASN A 172 -8.45 -10.61 4.80
N TYR A 173 -7.46 -11.28 4.21
CA TYR A 173 -6.31 -10.62 3.60
C TYR A 173 -6.16 -11.04 2.15
N SER A 174 -5.64 -10.11 1.34
CA SER A 174 -5.08 -10.36 0.02
C SER A 174 -3.56 -10.35 0.10
N ILE A 175 -2.89 -11.17 -0.71
CA ILE A 175 -1.43 -11.20 -0.80
C ILE A 175 -1.00 -11.12 -2.26
N ILE A 176 0.00 -10.31 -2.56
CA ILE A 176 0.72 -10.29 -3.84
C ILE A 176 2.12 -10.87 -3.61
N VAL A 177 2.56 -11.79 -4.47
CA VAL A 177 3.92 -12.35 -4.52
C VAL A 177 4.59 -12.09 -5.85
#